data_AF-A0A535YHP9-F1
#
_entry.id   AF-A0A535YHP9-F1
#
_cell.length_a   1.000
_cell.length_b   1.000
_cell.length_c   1.000
_cell.angle_alpha   90.00
_cell.angle_beta   90.00
_cell.angle_gamma   90.00
#
_symmetry.space_group_name_H-M   'P 1'
#
loop_
_entity.id
_entity.type
_entity.pdbx_description
1 polymer ?
#
loop_
_entity_poly.entity_id
_entity_poly.type
_entity_poly.pdbx_seq_one_letter_code
_entity_poly.pdbx_strand_id
1 'polypeptide(L)'
;MKLVAGSFAWPFRGSLGTTWVPGLLTVLLLPVLFIPLLGYAVAATRAAEHNPPQAPPPWQVSVRLLSDGFWTSLIVMLTMLPYAIALNPLADALRGITRGEPYAHVVALLVLALPWGLIALLLLPHATAAFAASGDPRDLFDVRAALRGVRRDFMTWNVSAAAIVTAWALGIACVGLLCIGIVPGVFYAILVSAHAAAALHSEGPRPSAR
;
A
#
# COMPACT_ATOMS: atom_id res chain seq x y z
N MET A 1 -14.40 -11.41 2.75
CA MET A 1 -15.24 -10.61 1.80
C MET A 1 -15.85 -9.35 2.40
N LYS A 2 -16.64 -9.39 3.49
CA LYS A 2 -17.26 -8.19 4.09
C LYS A 2 -16.25 -7.09 4.50
N LEU A 3 -15.07 -7.48 4.99
CA LEU A 3 -13.97 -6.55 5.31
C LEU A 3 -13.44 -5.81 4.08
N VAL A 4 -13.26 -6.47 2.95
CA VAL A 4 -12.68 -5.82 1.76
C VAL A 4 -13.67 -4.85 1.11
N ALA A 5 -14.96 -5.18 1.06
CA ALA A 5 -15.97 -4.23 0.57
C ALA A 5 -16.06 -2.97 1.46
N GLY A 6 -15.81 -3.12 2.77
CA GLY A 6 -15.77 -2.02 3.73
C GLY A 6 -14.58 -1.07 3.56
N SER A 7 -13.53 -1.48 2.84
CA SER A 7 -12.28 -0.70 2.73
C SER A 7 -12.50 0.66 2.07
N PHE A 8 -13.39 0.77 1.08
CA PHE A 8 -13.69 2.04 0.39
C PHE A 8 -14.44 3.04 1.27
N ALA A 9 -15.26 2.56 2.20
CA ALA A 9 -16.02 3.41 3.13
C ALA A 9 -15.23 3.71 4.41
N TRP A 10 -14.23 2.88 4.75
CA TRP A 10 -13.47 2.95 5.98
C TRP A 10 -12.76 4.30 6.23
N PRO A 11 -12.10 4.93 5.23
CA PRO A 11 -11.46 6.24 5.42
C PRO A 11 -12.38 7.34 5.93
N PHE A 12 -13.68 7.28 5.60
CA PHE A 12 -14.69 8.27 6.00
C PHE A 12 -15.17 8.09 7.44
N ARG A 13 -14.79 7.01 8.11
CA ARG A 13 -15.01 6.84 9.56
C ARG A 13 -14.00 7.62 10.40
N GLY A 14 -12.89 8.05 9.80
CA GLY A 14 -11.86 8.85 10.45
C GLY A 14 -12.30 10.30 10.62
N SER A 15 -11.76 10.99 11.63
CA SER A 15 -12.12 12.39 11.85
C SER A 15 -11.37 13.32 10.87
N LEU A 16 -11.98 14.42 10.48
CA LEU A 16 -11.33 15.40 9.60
C LEU A 16 -10.04 15.96 10.25
N GLY A 17 -10.11 16.33 11.53
CA GLY A 17 -9.02 17.02 12.24
C GLY A 17 -7.88 16.10 12.69
N THR A 18 -8.17 14.86 13.08
CA THR A 18 -7.16 13.95 13.67
C THR A 18 -6.66 12.87 12.73
N THR A 19 -7.36 12.60 11.63
CA THR A 19 -6.97 11.59 10.62
C THR A 19 -6.60 12.27 9.30
N TRP A 20 -7.51 13.09 8.75
CA TRP A 20 -7.36 13.64 7.40
C TRP A 20 -6.36 14.78 7.33
N VAL A 21 -6.49 15.84 8.14
CA VAL A 21 -5.58 16.99 8.05
C VAL A 21 -4.10 16.59 8.16
N PRO A 22 -3.66 15.79 9.15
CA PRO A 22 -2.25 15.36 9.22
C PRO A 22 -1.88 14.40 8.08
N GLY A 23 -2.83 13.58 7.61
CA GLY A 23 -2.65 12.72 6.44
C GLY A 23 -2.41 13.49 5.14
N LEU A 24 -3.18 14.55 4.91
CA LEU A 24 -3.00 15.43 3.76
C LEU A 24 -1.65 16.16 3.83
N LEU A 25 -1.26 16.65 5.01
CA LEU A 25 0.04 17.29 5.21
C LEU A 25 1.20 16.33 4.96
N THR A 26 1.09 15.09 5.41
CA THR A 26 2.14 14.06 5.22
C THR A 26 2.25 13.62 3.76
N VAL A 27 1.15 13.54 3.02
CA VAL A 27 1.18 13.30 1.56
C VAL A 27 1.68 14.53 0.79
N LEU A 28 1.32 15.75 1.19
CA LEU A 28 1.83 16.96 0.55
C LEU A 28 3.35 17.08 0.71
N LEU A 29 3.87 16.71 1.88
CA LEU A 29 5.29 16.72 2.21
C LEU A 29 5.93 15.32 2.07
N LEU A 30 5.39 14.47 1.20
CA LEU A 30 5.82 13.08 1.01
C LEU A 30 7.34 12.90 0.92
N PRO A 31 8.12 13.74 0.18
CA PRO A 31 9.57 13.55 0.08
C PRO A 31 10.30 13.56 1.44
N VAL A 32 9.72 14.22 2.45
CA VAL A 32 10.28 14.34 3.80
C VAL A 32 9.53 13.45 4.80
N LEU A 33 8.21 13.31 4.64
CA LEU A 33 7.32 12.63 5.59
C LEU A 33 6.91 11.21 5.17
N PHE A 34 7.63 10.60 4.22
CA PHE A 34 7.38 9.24 3.78
C PHE A 34 7.46 8.20 4.92
N ILE A 35 8.45 8.31 5.81
CA ILE A 35 8.61 7.41 6.97
C ILE A 35 7.38 7.46 7.89
N PRO A 36 6.98 8.62 8.45
CA PRO A 36 5.80 8.68 9.31
C PRO A 36 4.50 8.31 8.57
N LEU A 37 4.39 8.58 7.27
CA LEU A 37 3.24 8.16 6.46
C LEU A 37 3.12 6.64 6.37
N LEU A 38 4.21 5.94 6.09
CA LEU A 38 4.20 4.47 6.07
C LEU A 38 3.99 3.87 7.46
N GLY A 39 4.55 4.50 8.50
CA GLY A 39 4.29 4.10 9.89
C GLY A 39 2.81 4.23 10.24
N TYR A 40 2.17 5.30 9.76
CA TYR A 40 0.74 5.48 9.92
C TYR A 40 -0.07 4.44 9.14
N ALA A 41 0.36 4.06 7.93
CA ALA A 41 -0.28 2.99 7.17
C ALA A 41 -0.26 1.66 7.94
N VAL A 42 0.84 1.31 8.61
CA VAL A 42 0.92 0.12 9.49
C VAL A 42 -0.01 0.25 10.70
N ALA A 43 -0.04 1.42 11.35
CA ALA A 43 -0.95 1.67 12.46
C ALA A 43 -2.43 1.56 12.03
N ALA A 44 -2.76 2.06 10.84
CA ALA A 44 -4.08 1.94 10.22
C ALA A 44 -4.43 0.48 9.91
N THR A 45 -3.49 -0.32 9.38
CA THR A 45 -3.67 -1.77 9.18
C THR A 45 -3.98 -2.46 10.51
N ARG A 46 -3.20 -2.19 11.56
CA ARG A 46 -3.43 -2.75 12.91
C ARG A 46 -4.80 -2.40 13.48
N ALA A 47 -5.26 -1.16 13.29
CA ALA A 47 -6.60 -0.73 13.71
C ALA A 47 -7.72 -1.44 12.92
N ALA A 48 -7.49 -1.68 11.63
CA ALA A 48 -8.43 -2.37 10.75
C ALA A 48 -8.53 -3.89 11.02
N GLU A 49 -7.52 -4.50 11.64
CA GLU A 49 -7.55 -5.93 12.04
C GLU A 49 -8.51 -6.23 13.20
N HIS A 50 -8.94 -5.23 13.96
CA HIS A 50 -9.88 -5.42 15.05
C HIS A 50 -11.26 -5.86 14.53
N ASN A 51 -11.96 -6.72 15.28
CA ASN A 51 -13.32 -7.14 14.96
C ASN A 51 -14.30 -6.62 16.03
N PRO A 52 -15.15 -5.61 15.71
CA PRO A 52 -15.33 -4.95 14.42
C PRO A 52 -14.20 -3.95 14.07
N PRO A 53 -14.00 -3.63 12.77
CA PRO A 53 -12.98 -2.68 12.34
C PRO A 53 -13.25 -1.29 12.94
N GLN A 54 -12.30 -0.80 13.73
CA GLN A 54 -12.34 0.54 14.30
C GLN A 54 -12.12 1.59 13.21
N ALA A 55 -12.47 2.86 13.47
CA ALA A 55 -12.12 3.95 12.57
C ALA A 55 -10.59 4.07 12.40
N PRO A 56 -10.09 4.70 11.31
CA PRO A 56 -8.68 5.03 11.18
C PRO A 56 -8.16 5.72 12.45
N PRO A 57 -6.99 5.30 12.98
CA PRO A 57 -6.49 5.83 14.23
C PRO A 57 -6.13 7.32 14.08
N PRO A 58 -6.24 8.12 15.15
CA PRO A 58 -5.71 9.48 15.14
C PRO A 58 -4.19 9.45 14.99
N TRP A 59 -3.62 10.49 14.37
CA TRP A 59 -2.18 10.64 14.28
C TRP A 59 -1.55 10.85 15.66
N GLN A 60 -0.60 10.00 16.01
CA GLN A 60 0.18 10.09 17.25
C GLN A 60 1.65 9.88 16.92
N VAL A 61 2.44 10.95 17.06
CA VAL A 61 3.89 10.86 16.88
C VAL A 61 4.45 10.05 18.04
N SER A 62 4.96 8.86 17.72
CA SER A 62 5.54 7.94 18.68
C SER A 62 6.77 7.27 18.09
N VAL A 63 7.65 6.77 18.95
CA VAL A 63 8.82 5.97 18.52
C VAL A 63 8.37 4.77 17.69
N ARG A 64 7.23 4.16 18.05
CA ARG A 64 6.65 3.05 17.30
C ARG A 64 6.23 3.45 15.90
N LEU A 65 5.57 4.61 15.73
CA LEU A 65 5.20 5.12 14.40
C LEU A 65 6.43 5.26 13.50
N LEU A 66 7.51 5.83 14.01
CA LEU A 66 8.75 6.05 13.25
C LEU A 66 9.48 4.74 12.97
N SER A 67 9.53 3.82 13.94
CA SER A 67 10.11 2.48 13.76
C SER A 67 9.34 1.67 12.72
N ASP A 68 8.01 1.58 12.85
CA ASP A 68 7.14 0.88 11.90
C ASP A 68 7.30 1.49 10.49
N GLY A 69 7.37 2.82 10.42
CA GLY A 69 7.60 3.55 9.18
C GLY A 69 8.97 3.32 8.55
N PHE A 70 10.02 3.23 9.36
CA PHE A 70 11.39 2.98 8.89
C PHE A 70 11.53 1.57 8.29
N TRP A 71 11.00 0.56 8.97
CA TRP A 71 11.06 -0.81 8.45
C TRP A 71 10.21 -0.98 7.20
N THR A 72 9.03 -0.36 7.18
CA THR A 72 8.15 -0.40 6.01
C THR A 72 8.74 0.39 4.83
N SER A 73 9.41 1.52 5.08
CA SER A 73 10.10 2.26 4.02
C SER A 73 11.28 1.48 3.46
N LEU A 74 12.01 0.75 4.30
CA LEU A 74 13.11 -0.10 3.87
C LEU A 74 12.65 -1.22 2.94
N ILE A 75 11.58 -1.96 3.27
CA ILE A 75 11.06 -3.00 2.39
C ILE A 75 10.48 -2.42 1.09
N VAL A 76 9.79 -1.27 1.15
CA VAL A 76 9.28 -0.60 -0.06
C VAL A 76 10.44 -0.16 -0.95
N MET A 77 11.48 0.43 -0.37
CA MET A 77 12.68 0.85 -1.09
C MET A 77 13.37 -0.36 -1.74
N LEU A 78 13.61 -1.44 -0.98
CA LEU A 78 14.23 -2.66 -1.51
C LEU A 78 13.38 -3.32 -2.59
N THR A 79 12.05 -3.26 -2.47
CA THR A 79 11.13 -3.76 -3.49
C THR A 79 11.22 -2.91 -4.75
N MET A 80 11.24 -1.57 -4.65
CA MET A 80 11.22 -0.66 -5.80
C MET A 80 12.60 -0.38 -6.41
N LEU A 81 13.68 -0.69 -5.69
CA LEU A 81 15.05 -0.40 -6.13
C LEU A 81 15.40 -1.07 -7.47
N PRO A 82 15.11 -2.37 -7.72
CA PRO A 82 15.44 -2.98 -9.00
C PRO A 82 14.63 -2.40 -10.16
N TYR A 83 13.39 -1.95 -9.92
CA TYR A 83 12.60 -1.21 -10.90
C TYR A 83 13.28 0.10 -11.30
N ALA A 84 13.74 0.88 -10.32
CA ALA A 84 14.44 2.14 -10.57
C ALA A 84 15.78 1.93 -11.32
N ILE A 85 16.52 0.87 -10.96
CA ILE A 85 17.78 0.50 -11.63
C ILE A 85 17.53 0.04 -13.07
N ALA A 86 16.46 -0.73 -13.31
CA ALA A 86 16.15 -1.28 -14.63
C ALA A 86 15.56 -0.25 -15.61
N LEU A 87 15.05 0.89 -15.12
CA LEU A 87 14.35 1.89 -15.93
C LEU A 87 15.24 2.48 -17.04
N ASN A 88 16.41 3.04 -16.69
CA ASN A 88 17.28 3.69 -17.66
C ASN A 88 17.87 2.71 -18.69
N PRO A 89 18.40 1.53 -18.30
CA PRO A 89 18.87 0.54 -19.27
C PRO A 89 17.78 0.09 -20.23
N LEU A 90 16.55 -0.08 -19.75
CA LEU A 90 15.43 -0.47 -20.61
C LEU A 90 15.03 0.67 -21.56
N ALA A 91 14.97 1.91 -21.07
CA ALA A 91 14.70 3.07 -21.90
C ALA A 91 15.74 3.19 -23.02
N ASP A 92 17.03 3.06 -22.70
CA ASP A 92 18.13 3.10 -23.65
C ASP A 92 18.01 2.02 -24.73
N ALA A 93 17.66 0.78 -24.34
CA ALA A 93 17.42 -0.31 -25.28
C ALA A 93 16.21 -0.07 -26.20
N LEU A 94 15.22 0.69 -25.73
CA LEU A 94 14.00 1.02 -26.49
C LEU A 94 14.13 2.27 -27.37
N ARG A 95 15.21 3.04 -27.25
CA ARG A 95 15.40 4.31 -28.01
C ARG A 95 15.36 4.13 -29.53
N GLY A 96 15.80 2.99 -30.05
CA GLY A 96 15.78 2.71 -31.49
C GLY A 96 14.41 2.31 -32.03
N ILE A 97 13.50 1.86 -31.15
CA ILE A 97 12.16 1.36 -31.50
C ILE A 97 11.09 2.42 -31.24
N THR A 98 11.29 3.22 -30.19
CA THR A 98 10.49 4.41 -29.91
C THR A 98 11.05 5.58 -30.71
N ARG A 99 10.24 6.56 -31.13
CA ARG A 99 10.66 7.69 -32.00
C ARG A 99 11.58 8.70 -31.29
N GLY A 100 12.55 8.23 -30.50
CA GLY A 100 13.40 9.02 -29.62
C GLY A 100 12.73 9.37 -28.28
N GLU A 101 13.40 10.23 -27.53
CA GLU A 101 12.90 10.77 -26.26
C GLU A 101 11.71 11.73 -26.47
N PRO A 102 10.74 11.82 -25.54
CA PRO A 102 10.65 11.15 -24.23
C PRO A 102 9.96 9.77 -24.25
N TYR A 103 9.59 9.28 -25.43
CA TYR A 103 8.74 8.09 -25.57
C TYR A 103 9.42 6.81 -25.06
N ALA A 104 10.75 6.70 -25.19
CA ALA A 104 11.54 5.58 -24.67
C ALA A 104 11.32 5.38 -23.16
N HIS A 105 11.44 6.46 -22.38
CA HIS A 105 11.23 6.42 -20.93
C HIS A 105 9.79 6.13 -20.55
N VAL A 106 8.82 6.70 -21.27
CA VAL A 106 7.39 6.42 -21.02
C VAL A 106 7.08 4.95 -21.27
N VAL A 107 7.57 4.37 -22.37
CA VAL A 107 7.34 2.95 -22.68
C VAL A 107 8.06 2.06 -21.67
N ALA A 108 9.32 2.35 -21.33
CA ALA A 108 10.06 1.58 -20.32
C ALA A 108 9.36 1.58 -18.96
N LEU A 109 8.86 2.75 -18.53
CA LEU A 109 8.07 2.91 -17.31
C LEU A 109 6.83 2.02 -17.33
N LEU A 110 6.05 2.04 -18.42
CA LEU A 110 4.83 1.24 -18.53
C LEU A 110 5.11 -0.27 -18.57
N VAL A 111 6.14 -0.69 -19.30
CA VAL A 111 6.55 -2.10 -19.41
C VAL A 111 7.00 -2.65 -18.06
N LEU A 112 7.74 -1.86 -17.27
CA LEU A 112 8.17 -2.26 -15.94
C LEU A 112 7.06 -2.16 -14.90
N ALA A 113 6.13 -1.22 -15.02
CA ALA A 113 5.10 -0.98 -14.02
C ALA A 113 4.20 -2.20 -13.78
N LEU A 114 3.84 -2.94 -14.83
CA LEU A 114 2.95 -4.11 -14.71
C LEU A 114 3.58 -5.26 -13.88
N PRO A 115 4.76 -5.81 -14.26
CA PRO A 115 5.38 -6.88 -13.48
C PRO A 115 5.73 -6.43 -12.06
N TRP A 116 6.17 -5.17 -11.89
CA TRP A 116 6.54 -4.66 -10.58
C TRP A 116 5.34 -4.39 -9.67
N GLY A 117 4.25 -3.89 -10.24
CA GLY A 117 2.97 -3.76 -9.53
C GLY A 117 2.48 -5.11 -9.02
N LEU A 118 2.60 -6.18 -9.82
CA LEU A 118 2.25 -7.53 -9.38
C LEU A 118 3.16 -8.03 -8.25
N ILE A 119 4.48 -7.83 -8.35
CA ILE A 119 5.43 -8.18 -7.28
C ILE A 119 5.07 -7.44 -5.99
N ALA A 120 4.83 -6.13 -6.07
CA ALA A 120 4.43 -5.32 -4.92
C ALA A 120 3.14 -5.82 -4.28
N LEU A 121 2.13 -6.19 -5.08
CA LEU A 121 0.84 -6.72 -4.59
C LEU A 121 0.96 -8.14 -3.99
N LEU A 122 1.92 -8.94 -4.46
CA LEU A 122 2.18 -10.27 -3.89
C LEU A 122 2.87 -10.18 -2.52
N LEU A 123 3.76 -9.20 -2.36
CA LEU A 123 4.61 -9.09 -1.17
C LEU A 123 4.02 -8.15 -0.11
N LEU A 124 3.83 -6.88 -0.47
CA LEU A 124 3.62 -5.80 0.50
C LEU A 124 2.34 -5.95 1.34
N PRO A 125 1.17 -6.31 0.78
CA PRO A 125 -0.05 -6.43 1.59
C PRO A 125 0.06 -7.50 2.69
N HIS A 126 0.59 -8.68 2.37
CA HIS A 126 0.77 -9.76 3.35
C HIS A 126 1.88 -9.44 4.36
N ALA A 127 3.01 -8.93 3.89
CA ALA A 127 4.11 -8.49 4.73
C ALA A 127 3.67 -7.41 5.74
N THR A 128 2.92 -6.41 5.26
CA THR A 128 2.39 -5.31 6.08
C THR A 128 1.39 -5.83 7.11
N ALA A 129 0.50 -6.74 6.73
CA ALA A 129 -0.48 -7.31 7.65
C ALA A 129 0.21 -8.16 8.74
N ALA A 130 1.15 -9.03 8.36
CA ALA A 130 1.93 -9.82 9.33
C ALA A 130 2.72 -8.92 10.29
N PHE A 131 3.39 -7.90 9.77
CA PHE A 131 4.13 -6.93 10.58
C PHE A 131 3.23 -6.07 11.48
N ALA A 132 2.06 -5.66 10.99
CA ALA A 132 1.09 -4.91 11.77
C ALA A 132 0.61 -5.71 12.99
N ALA A 133 0.38 -7.01 12.81
CA ALA A 133 -0.06 -7.94 13.84
C ALA A 133 1.05 -8.31 14.84
N SER A 134 2.25 -8.66 14.37
CA SER A 134 3.35 -9.16 15.22
C SER A 134 4.22 -8.05 15.83
N GLY A 135 4.43 -6.96 15.08
CA GLY A 135 5.45 -5.96 15.37
C GLY A 135 6.90 -6.41 15.10
N ASP A 136 7.14 -7.61 14.56
CA ASP A 136 8.48 -8.10 14.22
C ASP A 136 8.87 -7.72 12.78
N PRO A 137 9.89 -6.87 12.56
CA PRO A 137 10.32 -6.47 11.22
C PRO A 137 10.70 -7.64 10.30
N ARG A 138 11.05 -8.81 10.86
CA ARG A 138 11.37 -10.00 10.06
C ARG A 138 10.23 -10.44 9.16
N ASP A 139 8.99 -10.21 9.57
CA ASP A 139 7.80 -10.55 8.80
C ASP A 139 7.68 -9.74 7.51
N LEU A 140 8.29 -8.54 7.45
CA LEU A 140 8.33 -7.75 6.22
C LEU A 140 9.19 -8.40 5.13
N PHE A 141 10.17 -9.22 5.52
CA PHE A 141 11.15 -9.82 4.63
C PHE A 141 10.87 -11.32 4.37
N ASP A 142 9.85 -11.92 5.00
CA ASP A 142 9.47 -13.31 4.74
C ASP A 142 8.63 -13.44 3.46
N VAL A 143 9.33 -13.34 2.32
CA VAL A 143 8.77 -13.53 0.97
C VAL A 143 8.06 -14.90 0.85
N ARG A 144 8.57 -15.94 1.53
CA ARG A 144 7.98 -17.28 1.46
C ARG A 144 6.65 -17.33 2.19
N ALA A 145 6.52 -16.67 3.35
CA ALA A 145 5.25 -16.52 4.03
C ALA A 145 4.25 -15.73 3.19
N ALA A 146 4.65 -14.62 2.57
CA ALA A 146 3.77 -13.84 1.69
C ALA A 146 3.21 -14.69 0.53
N LEU A 147 4.08 -15.41 -0.20
CA LEU A 147 3.65 -16.28 -1.31
C LEU A 147 2.79 -17.47 -0.84
N ARG A 148 3.09 -18.05 0.33
CA ARG A 148 2.23 -19.08 0.93
C ARG A 148 0.86 -18.52 1.32
N GLY A 149 0.81 -17.28 1.84
CA GLY A 149 -0.43 -16.57 2.15
C GLY A 149 -1.32 -16.40 0.93
N VAL A 150 -0.76 -15.89 -0.17
CA VAL A 150 -1.46 -15.76 -1.47
C VAL A 150 -2.00 -17.10 -1.95
N ARG A 151 -1.20 -18.18 -1.88
CA ARG A 151 -1.64 -19.51 -2.31
C ARG A 151 -2.74 -20.09 -1.41
N ARG A 152 -2.68 -19.83 -0.11
CA ARG A 152 -3.63 -20.36 0.87
C ARG A 152 -4.99 -19.69 0.78
N ASP A 153 -5.02 -18.38 0.58
CA ASP A 153 -6.26 -17.60 0.45
C ASP A 153 -6.21 -16.64 -0.75
N PHE A 154 -6.14 -17.25 -1.94
CA PHE A 154 -6.07 -16.52 -3.19
C PHE A 154 -7.29 -15.62 -3.41
N MET A 155 -8.48 -16.06 -2.97
CA MET A 155 -9.71 -15.29 -3.16
C MET A 155 -9.67 -13.99 -2.35
N THR A 156 -9.30 -14.03 -1.08
CA THR A 156 -9.18 -12.79 -0.29
C THR A 156 -8.05 -11.91 -0.81
N TRP A 157 -6.91 -12.49 -1.17
CA TRP A 157 -5.81 -11.75 -1.80
C TRP A 157 -6.26 -11.04 -3.08
N ASN A 158 -6.95 -11.74 -3.98
CA ASN A 158 -7.37 -11.18 -5.27
C ASN A 158 -8.33 -10.01 -5.08
N VAL A 159 -9.30 -10.13 -4.16
CA VAL A 159 -10.24 -9.04 -3.87
C VAL A 159 -9.53 -7.86 -3.16
N SER A 160 -8.61 -8.12 -2.24
CA SER A 160 -7.79 -7.07 -1.61
C SER A 160 -6.88 -6.36 -2.61
N ALA A 161 -6.23 -7.10 -3.50
CA ALA A 161 -5.41 -6.54 -4.57
C ALA A 161 -6.26 -5.69 -5.52
N ALA A 162 -7.45 -6.17 -5.92
CA ALA A 162 -8.39 -5.38 -6.71
C ALA A 162 -8.81 -4.09 -6.00
N ALA A 163 -9.08 -4.14 -4.70
CA ALA A 163 -9.43 -2.95 -3.91
C ALA A 163 -8.27 -1.95 -3.85
N ILE A 164 -7.05 -2.41 -3.60
CA ILE A 164 -5.83 -1.58 -3.59
C ILE A 164 -5.64 -0.90 -4.96
N VAL A 165 -5.62 -1.68 -6.04
CA VAL A 165 -5.42 -1.16 -7.40
C VAL A 165 -6.51 -0.15 -7.77
N THR A 166 -7.76 -0.45 -7.44
CA THR A 166 -8.88 0.46 -7.70
C THR A 166 -8.75 1.77 -6.92
N ALA A 167 -8.36 1.70 -5.64
CA ALA A 167 -8.18 2.89 -4.83
C ALA A 167 -7.05 3.80 -5.35
N TRP A 168 -5.93 3.20 -5.80
CA TRP A 168 -4.86 3.94 -6.46
C TRP A 168 -5.26 4.50 -7.81
N ALA A 169 -6.03 3.75 -8.62
CA ALA A 169 -6.57 4.25 -9.87
C ALA A 169 -7.48 5.47 -9.65
N LEU A 170 -8.35 5.44 -8.63
CA LEU A 170 -9.16 6.58 -8.21
C LEU A 170 -8.27 7.75 -7.74
N GLY A 171 -7.28 7.48 -6.89
CA GLY A 171 -6.38 8.50 -6.37
C GLY A 171 -5.57 9.22 -7.48
N ILE A 172 -5.11 8.48 -8.49
CA ILE A 172 -4.41 9.02 -9.66
C ILE A 172 -5.38 9.72 -10.62
N ALA A 173 -6.59 9.19 -10.81
CA ALA A 173 -7.61 9.84 -11.65
C ALA A 173 -7.96 11.25 -11.14
N CYS A 174 -7.80 11.52 -9.84
CA CYS A 174 -7.94 12.85 -9.26
C CYS A 174 -6.91 13.88 -9.76
N VAL A 175 -5.88 13.48 -10.51
CA VAL A 175 -5.00 14.42 -11.26
C VAL A 175 -5.79 15.27 -12.25
N GLY A 176 -6.87 14.72 -12.84
CA GLY A 176 -7.76 15.45 -13.75
C GLY A 176 -8.52 16.61 -13.10
N LEU A 177 -8.58 16.66 -11.76
CA LEU A 177 -9.19 17.76 -10.99
C LEU A 177 -8.14 18.83 -10.63
N LEU A 178 -7.43 19.36 -11.63
CA LEU A 178 -6.42 20.42 -11.50
C LEU A 178 -5.27 20.07 -10.51
N CYS A 179 -4.88 18.80 -10.41
CA CYS A 179 -3.87 18.30 -9.46
C CYS A 179 -4.19 18.49 -7.96
N ILE A 180 -5.27 19.17 -7.57
CA ILE A 180 -5.64 19.37 -6.15
C ILE A 180 -6.12 18.06 -5.53
N GLY A 181 -6.84 17.25 -6.31
CA GLY A 181 -7.39 15.99 -5.84
C GLY A 181 -6.36 14.88 -5.60
N ILE A 182 -5.11 15.03 -6.06
CA ILE A 182 -4.10 13.97 -5.92
C ILE A 182 -3.72 13.72 -4.45
N VAL A 183 -3.61 14.78 -3.65
CA VAL A 183 -3.23 14.67 -2.23
C VAL A 183 -4.29 13.90 -1.43
N PRO A 184 -5.58 14.28 -1.43
CA PRO A 184 -6.60 13.50 -0.76
C PRO A 184 -6.80 12.12 -1.40
N GLY A 185 -6.63 12.00 -2.72
CA GLY A 185 -6.74 10.73 -3.44
C GLY A 185 -5.67 9.70 -3.03
N VAL A 186 -4.41 10.13 -2.90
CA VAL A 186 -3.30 9.28 -2.44
C VAL A 186 -3.49 8.89 -0.97
N PHE A 187 -3.85 9.84 -0.10
CA PHE A 187 -4.09 9.51 1.31
C PHE A 187 -5.26 8.53 1.47
N TYR A 188 -6.33 8.74 0.70
CA TYR A 188 -7.45 7.80 0.60
C TYR A 188 -6.98 6.40 0.17
N ALA A 189 -6.21 6.31 -0.93
CA ALA A 189 -5.69 5.04 -1.43
C ALA A 189 -4.83 4.29 -0.39
N ILE A 190 -4.03 5.02 0.40
CA ILE A 190 -3.23 4.45 1.49
C ILE A 190 -4.13 3.85 2.57
N LEU A 191 -5.17 4.56 3.01
CA LEU A 191 -6.11 4.05 4.02
C LEU A 191 -6.91 2.84 3.52
N VAL A 192 -7.38 2.87 2.27
CA VAL A 192 -8.05 1.72 1.64
C VAL A 192 -7.09 0.52 1.56
N SER A 193 -5.83 0.77 1.20
CA SER A 193 -4.80 -0.27 1.12
C SER A 193 -4.51 -0.88 2.48
N ALA A 194 -4.41 -0.05 3.53
CA ALA A 194 -4.17 -0.49 4.90
C ALA A 194 -5.31 -1.41 5.40
N HIS A 195 -6.56 -1.04 5.13
CA HIS A 195 -7.73 -1.84 5.50
C HIS A 195 -7.86 -3.12 4.66
N ALA A 196 -7.55 -3.06 3.36
CA ALA A 196 -7.56 -4.23 2.49
C ALA A 196 -6.46 -5.24 2.86
N ALA A 197 -5.28 -4.76 3.30
CA ALA A 197 -4.19 -5.58 3.79
C ALA A 197 -4.55 -6.29 5.09
N ALA A 198 -5.22 -5.61 6.04
CA ALA A 198 -5.66 -6.20 7.31
C ALA A 198 -6.55 -7.46 7.12
N ALA A 199 -7.33 -7.51 6.04
CA ALA A 199 -8.16 -8.67 5.71
C ALA A 199 -7.32 -9.94 5.42
N LEU A 200 -6.03 -9.81 5.10
CA LEU A 200 -5.15 -10.93 4.75
C LEU A 200 -4.54 -11.64 5.96
N HIS A 201 -4.55 -11.00 7.14
CA HIS A 201 -4.08 -11.63 8.38
C HIS A 201 -5.17 -12.50 9.05
N SER A 202 -6.44 -12.23 8.78
CA SER A 202 -7.59 -12.66 9.61
C SER A 202 -8.01 -14.15 9.54
N GLU A 203 -7.16 -15.11 9.18
CA GLU A 203 -7.52 -16.54 9.27
C GLU A 203 -6.50 -17.39 10.05
N GLY A 204 -6.69 -17.41 11.38
CA GLY A 204 -6.60 -18.61 12.24
C GLY A 204 -7.94 -19.38 12.23
N PRO A 205 -7.98 -20.65 12.69
CA PRO A 205 -8.95 -21.65 12.21
C PRO A 205 -10.40 -21.23 12.37
N ARG A 206 -11.18 -21.38 11.28
CA ARG A 206 -12.64 -21.22 11.27
C ARG A 206 -13.23 -21.98 12.46
N PRO A 207 -14.18 -21.39 13.23
CA PRO A 207 -14.94 -22.18 14.19
C PRO A 207 -15.62 -23.31 13.41
N SER A 208 -15.41 -24.55 13.86
CA SER A 208 -16.21 -25.67 13.39
C SER A 208 -17.68 -25.31 13.60
N ALA A 209 -18.44 -25.26 12.51
CA ALA A 209 -19.88 -25.16 12.58
C ALA A 209 -20.38 -26.32 13.47
N ARG A 210 -20.99 -25.97 14.60
CA ARG A 210 -21.92 -26.82 15.35
C ARG A 210 -23.31 -26.26 15.13
#